data_AF-A0A0L1J632-F1
#
_entry.id   AF-A0A0L1J632-F1
#
_cell.length_a   1.000
_cell.length_b   1.000
_cell.length_c   1.000
_cell.angle_alpha   90.00
_cell.angle_beta   90.00
_cell.angle_gamma   90.00
#
_symmetry.space_group_name_H-M   'P 1'
#
loop_
_entity.id
_entity.type
_entity.pdbx_description
1 polymer ?
#
loop_
_entity_poly.entity_id
_entity_poly.type
_entity_poly.pdbx_seq_one_letter_code
_entity_poly.pdbx_strand_id
1 'polypeptide(L)' 'MQLLSAFITALALSTGVLAQGWHGCAPGYGCHSNEECRQQPDCQQLANGKLDKIYCGQANHPIACWAYTS' A
#
# COMPACT_ATOMS: atom_id res chain seq x y z
N MET A 1 10.81 41.00 -4.69
CA MET A 1 9.53 40.51 -4.17
C MET A 1 9.62 38.99 -4.04
N GLN A 2 9.82 38.49 -2.82
CA GLN A 2 9.84 37.05 -2.52
C GLN A 2 8.41 36.59 -2.31
N LEU A 3 7.89 35.73 -3.19
CA LEU A 3 6.65 35.00 -2.94
C LEU A 3 7.01 33.55 -2.65
N LEU A 4 6.99 33.26 -1.36
CA LEU A 4 7.05 31.94 -0.74
C LEU A 4 5.83 31.15 -1.20
N SER A 5 5.97 30.38 -2.28
CA SER A 5 4.95 29.39 -2.64
C SER A 5 5.08 28.21 -1.68
N ALA A 6 4.09 28.15 -0.77
CA ALA A 6 4.01 27.22 0.33
C ALA A 6 4.18 25.76 -0.13
N PHE A 7 5.15 25.07 0.47
CA PHE A 7 5.22 23.62 0.48
C PHE A 7 4.03 23.09 1.28
N ILE A 8 2.98 22.65 0.60
CA ILE A 8 1.88 21.94 1.24
C ILE A 8 2.40 20.56 1.63
N THR A 9 2.60 20.38 2.93
CA THR A 9 3.09 19.17 3.55
C THR A 9 2.00 18.09 3.52
N ALA A 10 2.34 16.98 2.87
CA ALA A 10 2.14 15.60 3.31
C ALA A 10 0.72 15.10 3.68
N LEU A 11 0.32 14.11 2.86
CA LEU A 11 -0.18 12.79 3.27
C LEU A 11 -1.45 12.77 4.12
N ALA A 12 -2.59 12.77 3.43
CA ALA A 12 -3.81 12.17 3.94
C ALA A 12 -3.60 10.65 4.10
N LEU A 13 -3.01 10.25 5.24
CA LEU A 13 -3.06 8.89 5.78
C LEU A 13 -4.53 8.59 6.08
N SER A 14 -5.24 8.14 5.06
CA SER A 14 -6.57 7.56 5.20
C SER A 14 -6.39 6.24 5.92
N THR A 15 -6.41 6.29 7.25
CA THR A 15 -6.45 5.13 8.14
C THR A 15 -7.81 4.46 7.98
N GLY A 16 -7.95 3.70 6.90
CA GLY A 16 -9.02 2.71 6.76
C GLY A 16 -8.90 1.73 7.93
N VAL A 17 -9.95 1.68 8.73
CA VAL A 17 -10.16 0.78 9.85
C VAL A 17 -9.64 -0.64 9.55
N LEU A 18 -8.58 -0.97 10.27
CA LEU A 18 -7.99 -2.27 10.60
C LEU A 18 -8.80 -3.50 10.15
N ALA A 19 -8.55 -3.97 8.94
CA ALA A 19 -8.53 -5.41 8.75
C ALA A 19 -7.30 -5.89 9.53
N GLN A 20 -7.48 -6.49 10.72
CA GLN A 20 -6.37 -6.78 11.63
C GLN A 20 -5.29 -7.59 10.91
N GLY A 21 -4.08 -7.04 10.83
CA GLY A 21 -2.94 -7.63 10.13
C GLY A 21 -2.86 -7.30 8.63
N TRP A 22 -3.83 -6.63 8.01
CA TRP A 22 -3.72 -6.20 6.61
C TRP A 22 -3.20 -4.78 6.52
N HIS A 23 -2.19 -4.59 5.69
CA HIS A 23 -1.58 -3.30 5.45
C HIS A 23 -1.48 -3.05 3.95
N GLY A 24 -1.89 -1.86 3.53
CA GLY A 24 -1.67 -1.41 2.16
C GLY A 24 -0.17 -1.25 1.89
N CYS A 25 0.26 -1.70 0.72
CA CYS A 25 1.62 -1.52 0.21
C CYS A 25 1.55 -1.09 -1.26
N ALA A 26 2.68 -0.78 -1.86
CA ALA A 26 2.86 -0.21 -3.19
C ALA A 26 2.01 1.06 -3.42
N PRO A 27 2.27 2.15 -2.66
CA PRO A 27 1.43 3.35 -2.73
C PRO A 27 1.40 3.93 -4.15
N GLY A 28 0.19 4.11 -4.69
CA GLY A 28 -0.02 4.61 -6.05
C GLY A 28 0.15 3.57 -7.16
N TYR A 29 0.49 2.32 -6.82
CA TYR A 29 0.55 1.23 -7.77
C TYR A 29 -0.81 0.52 -7.85
N GLY A 30 -1.38 0.48 -9.06
CA GLY A 30 -2.57 -0.31 -9.37
C GLY A 30 -2.17 -1.72 -9.77
N CYS A 31 -2.76 -2.73 -9.15
CA CYS A 31 -2.51 -4.12 -9.46
C CYS A 31 -3.71 -4.78 -10.18
N HIS A 32 -3.41 -5.79 -10.99
CA HIS A 32 -4.39 -6.70 -11.59
C HIS A 32 -4.16 -8.16 -11.19
N SER A 33 -3.04 -8.48 -10.56
CA SER A 33 -2.68 -9.82 -10.10
C SER A 33 -1.87 -9.80 -8.81
N ASN A 34 -1.91 -10.91 -8.05
CA ASN A 34 -1.10 -11.04 -6.83
C ASN A 34 0.40 -10.99 -7.15
N GLU A 35 0.82 -11.59 -8.26
CA GLU A 35 2.20 -11.57 -8.78
C GLU A 35 2.75 -10.15 -8.93
N GLU A 36 1.97 -9.21 -9.45
CA GLU A 36 2.38 -7.80 -9.57
C GLU A 36 2.71 -7.19 -8.20
N CYS A 37 1.88 -7.45 -7.18
CA CYS A 37 2.13 -6.99 -5.81
C CYS A 37 3.31 -7.72 -5.15
N ARG A 38 3.51 -9.01 -5.46
CA ARG A 38 4.65 -9.80 -4.95
C ARG A 38 5.99 -9.32 -5.49
N GLN A 39 6.01 -8.63 -6.63
CA GLN A 39 7.21 -8.00 -7.18
C GLN A 39 7.53 -6.65 -6.53
N GLN A 40 6.61 -6.08 -5.73
CA GLN A 40 6.81 -4.79 -5.08
C GLN A 40 7.68 -4.95 -3.82
N PRO A 41 8.85 -4.29 -3.74
CA PRO A 41 9.79 -4.45 -2.64
C PRO A 41 9.21 -4.08 -1.26
N ASP A 42 8.33 -3.09 -1.23
CA ASP A 42 7.71 -2.62 0.00
C ASP A 42 6.66 -3.62 0.52
N CYS A 43 5.89 -4.26 -0.36
CA CYS A 43 5.01 -5.37 0.00
C CYS A 43 5.81 -6.57 0.53
N GLN A 44 6.97 -6.89 -0.07
CA GLN A 44 7.85 -7.95 0.41
C GLN A 44 8.40 -7.67 1.80
N GLN A 45 8.84 -6.43 2.05
CA GLN A 45 9.33 -6.00 3.36
C GLN A 45 8.23 -6.08 4.42
N LEU A 46 7.02 -5.61 4.08
CA LEU A 46 5.88 -5.61 4.98
C LEU A 46 5.42 -7.03 5.33
N ALA A 47 5.43 -7.93 4.34
CA ALA A 47 5.13 -9.36 4.53
C ALA A 47 6.29 -10.17 5.15
N ASN A 48 7.41 -9.54 5.52
CA ASN A 48 8.62 -10.20 6.02
C ASN A 48 9.11 -11.33 5.07
N GLY A 49 9.10 -11.05 3.77
CA GLY A 49 9.50 -11.98 2.70
C GLY A 49 8.48 -13.08 2.35
N LYS A 50 7.33 -13.13 3.05
CA LYS A 50 6.28 -14.14 2.81
C LYS A 50 5.38 -13.72 1.65
N LEU A 51 5.78 -14.08 0.43
CA LEU A 51 5.05 -13.71 -0.80
C LEU A 51 3.60 -14.25 -0.85
N ASP A 52 3.33 -15.35 -0.14
CA ASP A 52 2.00 -15.92 0.03
C ASP A 52 1.07 -15.01 0.84
N LYS A 53 1.61 -14.06 1.61
CA LYS A 53 0.85 -13.07 2.37
C LYS A 53 0.59 -11.77 1.62
N ILE A 54 0.93 -11.69 0.33
CA ILE A 54 0.75 -10.50 -0.51
C ILE A 54 -0.35 -10.74 -1.53
N TYR A 55 -1.31 -9.83 -1.59
CA TYR A 55 -2.52 -9.94 -2.40
C TYR A 55 -2.84 -8.64 -3.12
N CYS A 56 -3.38 -8.78 -4.32
CA CYS A 56 -3.98 -7.72 -5.08
C CYS A 56 -5.48 -7.68 -4.79
N GLY A 57 -5.97 -6.51 -4.41
CA GLY A 57 -7.39 -6.27 -4.21
C GLY A 57 -7.90 -6.62 -2.82
N GLN A 58 -8.83 -5.78 -2.34
CA GLN A 58 -9.64 -6.01 -1.16
C GLN A 58 -11.07 -5.50 -1.43
N ALA A 59 -12.04 -5.84 -0.57
CA ALA A 59 -13.48 -5.52 -0.76
C ALA A 59 -13.77 -4.05 -1.14
N ASN A 60 -12.97 -3.09 -0.66
CA ASN A 60 -13.13 -1.66 -0.97
C ASN A 60 -12.02 -1.07 -1.85
N HIS A 61 -10.99 -1.85 -2.17
CA HIS A 61 -9.81 -1.41 -2.92
C HIS A 61 -9.36 -2.53 -3.87
N PRO A 62 -10.09 -2.78 -4.97
CA PRO A 62 -9.91 -3.97 -5.82
C PRO A 62 -8.61 -3.98 -6.63
N ILE A 63 -7.96 -2.82 -6.78
CA ILE A 63 -6.72 -2.65 -7.56
C ILE A 63 -5.54 -2.20 -6.68
N ALA A 64 -5.64 -2.33 -5.35
CA ALA A 64 -4.55 -1.95 -4.45
C ALA A 64 -3.81 -3.18 -3.94
N CYS A 65 -2.51 -3.05 -3.67
CA CYS A 65 -1.72 -4.10 -3.06
C CYS A 65 -1.85 -4.11 -1.54
N TRP A 66 -1.95 -5.31 -0.98
CA TRP A 66 -2.11 -5.55 0.45
C TRP A 66 -1.17 -6.65 0.92
N ALA A 67 -0.54 -6.45 2.06
CA ALA A 67 0.25 -7.46 2.75
C ALA A 67 -0.39 -7.83 4.09
N TYR A 68 -0.40 -9.12 4.41
CA TYR A 68 -0.85 -9.64 5.69
C TYR A 68 0.35 -9.85 6.63
N THR A 69 0.31 -9.26 7.82
CA THR A 69 1.42 -9.19 8.78
C THR A 69 1.11 -9.82 10.13
N SER A 70 -0.12 -10.33 10.32
CA SER A 70 -0.48 -11.08 11.54
C SER A 70 0.22 -12.43 11.64
#